data_AF-A0A8H7VLJ2-F1
#
_entry.id   AF-A0A8H7VLJ2-F1
#
_cell.length_a   1.000
_cell.length_b   1.000
_cell.length_c   1.000
_cell.angle_alpha   90.00
_cell.angle_beta   90.00
_cell.angle_gamma   90.00
#
_symmetry.space_group_name_H-M   'P 1'
#
loop_
_entity.id
_entity.type
_entity.pdbx_description
1 polymer ?
#
loop_
_entity_poly.entity_id
_entity_poly.type
_entity_poly.pdbx_seq_one_letter_code
_entity_poly.pdbx_strand_id
1 'polypeptide(L)'
;MFFFAILVTICREIVRPGVLWFIRDPNDPQFHPIKEIVERPVLTQLQKIGASGITYACVIVAGVGGIVWCLSIAGKNILPLHWNMSYSSTSLSLSLLHNRQPLSTLPIDFLIVHIAIPAMVKYFEPKRVFKNLAVEWMRFLCQQLRLTSFMFGQRRPSEEGVWHYKSFSTWFHPPRDLNPMVGEYHNAFFVRDGQLVLAPKHDAVPFDSTRRMLVPVHPETLQILDPNEQRLGHPAAPSDDLLITNTCIVYIPPWFKQRVMLLLLSMWASSSLFICMLTVLPIALGRIVYQKWLEAPGEVHDLYAYFVGSTLMLFGIVLLYKSVDAVMDLTQQATIAAFIDRFYYYVSYTLYLVGKTIYLVATIGVVFPLMVGLMVELYVVMPFQEYGLKAPTIEIMAMWTRGIACMSTLHGIVHLGPENPWRDYTNI
;
A
#
# COMPACT_ATOMS: atom_id res chain seq x y z
N MET A 1 -12.08 15.35 0.36
CA MET A 1 -13.41 14.74 0.09
C MET A 1 -13.32 13.56 -0.87
N PHE A 2 -12.78 13.73 -2.09
CA PHE A 2 -12.64 12.63 -3.07
C PHE A 2 -11.90 11.38 -2.53
N PHE A 3 -10.73 11.54 -1.93
CA PHE A 3 -9.97 10.42 -1.36
C PHE A 3 -10.71 9.66 -0.25
N PHE A 4 -11.56 10.35 0.52
CA PHE A 4 -12.40 9.71 1.53
C PHE A 4 -13.50 8.86 0.88
N ALA A 5 -14.14 9.35 -0.18
CA ALA A 5 -15.13 8.57 -0.93
C ALA A 5 -14.50 7.33 -1.58
N ILE A 6 -13.28 7.46 -2.14
CA ILE A 6 -12.52 6.31 -2.64
C ILE A 6 -12.23 5.31 -1.52
N LEU A 7 -11.75 5.78 -0.36
CA LEU A 7 -11.47 4.90 0.78
C LEU A 7 -12.71 4.12 1.21
N VAL A 8 -13.87 4.80 1.36
CA VAL A 8 -15.14 4.13 1.71
C VAL A 8 -15.54 3.12 0.66
N THR A 9 -15.36 3.43 -0.63
CA THR A 9 -15.65 2.50 -1.74
C THR A 9 -14.75 1.27 -1.67
N ILE A 10 -13.44 1.45 -1.46
CA ILE A 10 -12.50 0.33 -1.28
C ILE A 10 -12.85 -0.49 -0.04
N CYS A 11 -13.22 0.15 1.07
CA CYS A 11 -13.69 -0.57 2.25
C CYS A 11 -14.91 -1.43 1.94
N ARG A 12 -15.91 -0.90 1.22
CA ARG A 12 -17.11 -1.66 0.78
C ARG A 12 -16.80 -2.84 -0.15
N GLU A 13 -15.74 -2.75 -0.95
CA GLU A 13 -15.29 -3.89 -1.76
C GLU A 13 -14.65 -5.01 -0.93
N ILE A 14 -14.13 -4.69 0.26
CA ILE A 14 -13.39 -5.62 1.13
C ILE A 14 -14.31 -6.24 2.18
N VAL A 15 -15.12 -5.43 2.85
CA VAL A 15 -16.05 -5.89 3.89
C VAL A 15 -17.34 -6.40 3.29
N ARG A 16 -18.06 -7.21 4.06
CA ARG A 16 -19.39 -7.68 3.73
C ARG A 16 -20.35 -6.48 3.53
N PRO A 17 -21.23 -6.52 2.51
CA PRO A 17 -22.27 -5.50 2.36
C PRO A 17 -23.19 -5.49 3.59
N GLY A 18 -23.58 -4.30 4.05
CA GLY A 18 -24.37 -4.13 5.27
C GLY A 18 -23.54 -3.95 6.54
N VAL A 19 -22.20 -3.86 6.47
CA VAL A 19 -21.32 -3.44 7.59
C VAL A 19 -21.22 -1.92 7.70
N LEU A 20 -21.37 -1.22 6.58
CA LEU A 20 -21.26 0.24 6.50
C LEU A 20 -22.64 0.89 6.29
N TRP A 21 -23.70 0.25 6.79
CA TRP A 21 -25.10 0.71 6.67
C TRP A 21 -25.33 2.14 7.18
N PHE A 22 -24.50 2.60 8.12
CA PHE A 22 -24.59 3.94 8.70
C PHE A 22 -24.00 5.03 7.78
N ILE A 23 -23.21 4.65 6.77
CA ILE A 23 -22.69 5.56 5.74
C ILE A 23 -23.55 5.40 4.49
N ARG A 24 -24.14 6.51 4.02
CA ARG A 24 -24.86 6.50 2.75
C ARG A 24 -23.88 6.35 1.59
N ASP A 25 -24.27 5.58 0.57
CA ASP A 25 -23.46 5.41 -0.64
C ASP A 25 -23.56 6.68 -1.49
N PRO A 26 -22.45 7.34 -1.87
CA PRO A 26 -22.49 8.49 -2.76
C PRO A 26 -23.03 8.18 -4.17
N ASN A 27 -23.08 6.90 -4.57
CA ASN A 27 -23.56 6.47 -5.89
C ASN A 27 -25.04 6.01 -5.89
N ASP A 28 -25.76 6.16 -4.76
CA ASP A 28 -27.17 5.79 -4.68
C ASP A 28 -28.06 6.71 -5.53
N PRO A 29 -28.86 6.21 -6.49
CA PRO A 29 -29.76 7.02 -7.31
C PRO A 29 -30.77 7.86 -6.53
N GLN A 30 -31.08 7.48 -5.28
CA GLN A 30 -31.99 8.23 -4.40
C GLN A 30 -31.29 9.41 -3.69
N PHE A 31 -29.96 9.51 -3.80
CA PHE A 31 -29.18 10.57 -3.17
C PHE A 31 -29.20 11.84 -4.03
N HIS A 32 -29.95 12.85 -3.58
CA HIS A 32 -29.96 14.19 -4.16
C HIS A 32 -29.14 15.15 -3.28
N PRO A 33 -27.80 15.20 -3.43
CA PRO A 33 -26.91 15.93 -2.52
C PRO A 33 -27.29 17.41 -2.37
N ILE A 34 -27.72 18.06 -3.45
CA ILE A 34 -28.06 19.49 -3.46
C ILE A 34 -29.37 19.73 -2.69
N LYS A 35 -30.36 18.85 -2.85
CA LYS A 35 -31.67 18.98 -2.19
C LYS A 35 -31.53 18.84 -0.67
N GLU A 36 -30.76 17.85 -0.20
CA GLU A 36 -30.53 17.63 1.22
C GLU A 36 -29.70 18.73 1.90
N ILE A 37 -28.83 19.42 1.14
CA ILE A 37 -28.06 20.56 1.65
C ILE A 37 -28.94 21.82 1.72
N VAL A 38 -29.87 22.03 0.78
CA VAL A 38 -30.75 23.22 0.80
C VAL A 38 -31.80 23.15 1.91
N GLU A 39 -32.26 21.95 2.27
CA GLU A 39 -33.34 21.76 3.26
C GLU A 39 -32.92 21.99 4.72
N ARG A 40 -31.62 22.08 5.03
CA ARG A 40 -31.12 22.24 6.41
C ARG A 40 -30.79 23.70 6.74
N PRO A 41 -31.09 24.20 7.95
CA PRO A 41 -30.75 25.57 8.33
C PRO A 41 -29.23 25.79 8.36
N VAL A 42 -28.78 26.89 7.74
CA VAL A 42 -27.35 27.23 7.51
C VAL A 42 -26.52 27.16 8.80
N LEU A 43 -27.08 27.59 9.93
CA LEU A 43 -26.36 27.61 11.21
C LEU A 43 -25.98 26.20 11.71
N THR A 44 -26.90 25.23 11.56
CA THR A 44 -26.62 23.83 11.92
C THR A 44 -25.59 23.20 10.98
N GLN A 45 -25.59 23.61 9.71
CA GLN A 45 -24.58 23.17 8.76
C GLN A 45 -23.20 23.73 9.11
N LEU A 46 -23.12 25.01 9.49
CA LEU A 46 -21.86 25.65 9.87
C LEU A 46 -21.25 24.99 11.11
N GLN A 47 -22.07 24.67 12.13
CA GLN A 47 -21.61 23.92 13.30
C GLN A 47 -21.09 22.52 12.93
N LYS A 48 -21.80 21.81 12.04
CA LYS A 48 -21.39 20.50 11.55
C LYS A 48 -20.08 20.56 10.75
N ILE A 49 -19.92 21.59 9.92
CA ILE A 49 -18.68 21.85 9.16
C ILE A 49 -17.53 22.16 10.13
N GLY A 50 -17.75 23.04 11.12
CA GLY A 50 -16.76 23.36 12.14
C GLY A 50 -16.31 22.12 12.93
N ALA A 51 -17.25 21.30 13.39
CA ALA A 51 -16.94 20.04 14.07
C ALA A 51 -16.15 19.07 13.17
N SER A 52 -16.47 19.00 11.87
CA SER A 52 -15.69 18.20 10.92
C SER A 52 -14.27 18.76 10.72
N GLY A 53 -14.12 20.08 10.66
CA GLY A 53 -12.83 20.75 10.54
C GLY A 53 -11.90 20.47 11.72
N ILE A 54 -12.43 20.53 12.94
CA ILE A 54 -11.68 20.17 14.15
C ILE A 54 -11.25 18.69 14.11
N THR A 55 -12.17 17.79 13.75
CA THR A 55 -11.88 16.36 13.64
C THR A 55 -10.77 16.09 12.63
N TYR A 56 -10.83 16.70 11.45
CA TYR A 56 -9.78 16.57 10.45
C TYR A 56 -8.46 17.18 10.90
N ALA A 57 -8.48 18.34 11.59
CA ALA A 57 -7.27 18.94 12.15
C ALA A 57 -6.58 18.00 13.15
N CYS A 58 -7.34 17.39 14.07
CA CYS A 58 -6.81 16.39 15.01
C CYS A 58 -6.21 15.20 14.27
N VAL A 59 -6.88 14.67 13.24
CA VAL A 59 -6.38 13.54 12.44
C VAL A 59 -5.12 13.92 11.66
N ILE A 60 -5.02 15.13 11.12
CA ILE A 60 -3.82 15.60 10.39
C ILE A 60 -2.64 15.76 11.36
N VAL A 61 -2.86 16.37 12.53
CA VAL A 61 -1.80 16.57 13.53
C VAL A 61 -1.34 15.23 14.10
N ALA A 62 -2.27 14.37 14.51
CA ALA A 62 -1.92 13.05 15.04
C ALA A 62 -1.29 12.16 13.96
N GLY A 63 -1.80 12.25 12.73
CA GLY A 63 -1.36 11.39 11.65
C GLY A 63 -0.10 11.87 10.97
N VAL A 64 -0.19 12.96 10.20
CA VAL A 64 0.97 13.50 9.48
C VAL A 64 1.98 14.08 10.46
N GLY A 65 1.53 14.88 11.42
CA GLY A 65 2.42 15.49 12.43
C GLY A 65 3.10 14.46 13.31
N GLY A 66 2.36 13.46 13.80
CA GLY A 66 2.91 12.35 14.58
C GLY A 66 3.96 11.55 13.79
N ILE A 67 3.68 11.20 12.54
CA ILE A 67 4.63 10.51 11.66
C ILE A 67 5.90 11.34 11.44
N VAL A 68 5.76 12.62 11.09
CA VAL A 68 6.90 13.52 10.86
C VAL A 68 7.74 13.69 12.13
N TRP A 69 7.10 13.81 13.28
CA TRP A 69 7.77 13.90 14.58
C TRP A 69 8.53 12.60 14.92
N CYS A 70 7.89 11.44 14.76
CA CYS A 70 8.57 10.15 14.90
C CYS A 70 9.77 10.01 13.96
N LEU A 71 9.63 10.48 12.71
CA LEU A 71 10.69 10.44 11.71
C LEU A 71 11.85 11.36 12.06
N SER A 72 11.56 12.55 12.60
CA SER A 72 12.56 13.50 13.09
C SER A 72 13.38 12.94 14.24
N ILE A 73 12.78 12.09 15.08
CA ILE A 73 13.50 11.39 16.17
C ILE A 73 14.32 10.23 15.61
N ALA A 74 13.75 9.47 14.67
CA ALA A 74 14.39 8.28 14.11
C ALA A 74 15.68 8.57 13.33
N GLY A 75 15.84 9.76 12.74
CA GLY A 75 17.10 10.11 12.09
C GLY A 75 17.23 11.58 11.67
N LYS A 76 18.34 12.21 12.08
CA LYS A 76 18.72 13.58 11.67
C LYS A 76 18.99 13.72 10.17
N ASN A 77 19.25 12.61 9.47
CA ASN A 77 19.56 12.58 8.04
C ASN A 77 18.33 12.28 7.16
N ILE A 78 17.12 12.20 7.71
CA ILE A 78 15.92 11.86 6.93
C ILE A 78 15.17 13.12 6.50
N LEU A 79 15.01 14.09 7.40
CA LEU A 79 14.38 15.37 7.14
C LEU A 79 15.45 16.48 7.18
N PRO A 80 15.35 17.55 6.37
CA PRO A 80 14.31 17.87 5.38
C PRO A 80 14.41 17.03 4.10
N LEU A 81 13.29 16.96 3.36
CA LEU A 81 13.27 16.39 2.01
C LEU A 81 13.81 17.43 1.02
N HIS A 82 14.87 17.07 0.30
CA HIS A 82 15.53 17.92 -0.70
C HIS A 82 14.82 17.79 -2.05
N TRP A 83 13.68 18.47 -2.17
CA TRP A 83 12.92 18.57 -3.43
C TRP A 83 13.29 19.82 -4.24
N ASN A 84 14.56 19.92 -4.66
CA ASN A 84 15.01 21.03 -5.49
C ASN A 84 14.91 20.68 -6.98
N MET A 85 13.73 20.90 -7.56
CA MET A 85 13.47 20.83 -9.01
C MET A 85 13.83 22.17 -9.70
N SER A 86 14.83 22.91 -9.21
CA SER A 86 15.18 24.23 -9.76
C SER A 86 16.26 24.10 -10.83
N TYR A 87 15.81 23.91 -12.06
CA TYR A 87 16.56 24.18 -13.29
C TYR A 87 16.52 25.69 -13.57
N SER A 88 17.20 26.50 -12.75
CA SER A 88 17.37 27.93 -13.09
C SER A 88 18.74 28.17 -13.71
N SER A 89 18.83 27.92 -15.01
CA SER A 89 19.87 28.49 -15.88
C SER A 89 19.54 29.95 -16.19
N THR A 90 19.40 30.80 -15.17
CA THR A 90 19.33 32.25 -15.39
C THR A 90 19.82 33.05 -14.20
N SER A 91 20.66 34.04 -14.52
CA SER A 91 21.21 35.12 -13.69
C SER A 91 22.47 34.80 -12.88
N LEU A 92 23.57 34.92 -13.60
CA LEU A 92 24.93 35.23 -13.17
C LEU A 92 24.91 36.53 -12.33
N SER A 93 24.59 36.46 -11.03
CA SER A 93 24.77 37.57 -10.05
C SER A 93 24.53 37.21 -8.56
N LEU A 94 24.33 35.95 -8.16
CA LEU A 94 24.27 35.60 -6.73
C LEU A 94 24.86 34.22 -6.40
N SER A 95 25.89 33.84 -7.15
CA SER A 95 26.57 32.54 -7.04
C SER A 95 27.53 32.39 -5.84
N LEU A 96 27.57 33.36 -4.91
CA LEU A 96 28.45 33.29 -3.73
C LEU A 96 27.77 32.84 -2.43
N LEU A 97 26.44 32.67 -2.39
CA LEU A 97 25.74 32.35 -1.14
C LEU A 97 24.89 31.07 -1.15
N HIS A 98 24.65 30.44 -2.30
CA HIS A 98 23.95 29.15 -2.36
C HIS A 98 24.61 28.21 -3.37
N ASN A 99 25.65 27.52 -2.92
CA ASN A 99 26.28 26.41 -3.63
C ASN A 99 25.36 25.17 -3.60
N ARG A 100 24.25 25.22 -4.34
CA ARG A 100 23.32 24.09 -4.53
C ARG A 100 23.25 23.81 -6.04
N GLN A 101 24.35 23.30 -6.59
CA GLN A 101 24.41 22.93 -8.00
C GLN A 101 23.60 21.63 -8.21
N PRO A 102 22.66 21.58 -9.16
CA PRO A 102 22.08 20.31 -9.57
C PRO A 102 23.19 19.42 -10.15
N LEU A 103 23.24 18.14 -9.74
CA LEU A 103 24.21 17.16 -10.25
C LEU A 103 24.11 16.94 -11.77
N SER A 104 22.98 17.29 -12.38
CA SER A 104 22.80 17.23 -13.83
C SER A 104 22.30 18.56 -14.40
N THR A 105 22.97 19.03 -15.44
CA THR A 105 22.54 20.13 -16.31
C THR A 105 21.30 19.76 -17.15
N LEU A 106 20.87 18.49 -17.08
CA LEU A 106 19.83 17.88 -17.89
C LEU A 106 18.66 17.36 -17.03
N PRO A 107 17.42 17.33 -17.58
CA PRO A 107 16.20 16.94 -16.89
C PRO A 107 16.07 15.41 -16.69
N ILE A 108 17.05 14.77 -16.04
CA ILE A 108 17.05 13.32 -15.78
C ILE A 108 15.84 12.93 -14.91
N ASP A 109 15.45 13.78 -13.96
CA ASP A 109 14.25 13.60 -13.13
C ASP A 109 12.99 13.37 -13.96
N PHE A 110 12.81 14.11 -15.04
CA PHE A 110 11.65 13.96 -15.93
C PHE A 110 11.70 12.67 -16.73
N LEU A 111 12.89 12.24 -17.18
CA LEU A 111 13.05 10.95 -17.85
C LEU A 111 12.69 9.80 -16.91
N ILE A 112 13.14 9.87 -15.66
CA ILE A 112 12.84 8.85 -14.67
C ILE A 112 11.33 8.80 -14.40
N VAL A 113 10.67 9.94 -14.18
CA VAL A 113 9.21 10.00 -13.97
C VAL A 113 8.46 9.45 -15.19
N HIS A 114 8.89 9.79 -16.41
CA HIS A 114 8.17 9.42 -17.63
C HIS A 114 8.40 7.96 -18.06
N ILE A 115 9.57 7.38 -17.76
CA ILE A 115 9.91 6.01 -18.18
C ILE A 115 9.71 5.01 -17.05
N ALA A 116 10.23 5.31 -15.85
CA ALA A 116 10.21 4.36 -14.75
C ALA A 116 8.82 4.17 -14.16
N ILE A 117 8.02 5.24 -14.00
CA ILE A 117 6.68 5.12 -13.39
C ILE A 117 5.73 4.28 -14.26
N PRO A 118 5.57 4.53 -15.58
CA PRO A 118 4.70 3.69 -16.39
C PRO A 118 5.17 2.24 -16.47
N ALA A 119 6.49 2.01 -16.55
CA ALA A 119 7.06 0.67 -16.50
C ALA A 119 6.75 -0.05 -15.18
N MET A 120 6.90 0.65 -14.03
CA MET A 120 6.55 0.11 -12.72
C MET A 120 5.06 -0.22 -12.62
N VAL A 121 4.17 0.65 -13.11
CA VAL A 121 2.72 0.42 -13.07
C VAL A 121 2.33 -0.78 -13.95
N LYS A 122 2.91 -0.90 -15.16
CA LYS A 122 2.65 -2.02 -16.08
C LYS A 122 3.15 -3.35 -15.52
N TYR A 123 4.35 -3.39 -14.95
CA TYR A 123 4.97 -4.62 -14.48
C TYR A 123 4.40 -5.10 -13.13
N PHE A 124 4.22 -4.21 -12.16
CA PHE A 124 3.83 -4.60 -10.80
C PHE A 124 2.31 -4.66 -10.57
N GLU A 125 1.50 -4.08 -11.46
CA GLU A 125 0.05 -3.90 -11.27
C GLU A 125 -0.30 -3.49 -9.81
N PRO A 126 0.29 -2.38 -9.30
CA PRO A 126 0.34 -2.09 -7.86
C PRO A 126 -1.04 -2.10 -7.20
N LYS A 127 -2.08 -1.66 -7.92
CA LYS A 127 -3.47 -1.68 -7.45
C LYS A 127 -3.92 -3.07 -6.98
N ARG A 128 -3.58 -4.12 -7.72
CA ARG A 128 -3.97 -5.49 -7.40
C ARG A 128 -3.21 -6.01 -6.18
N VAL A 129 -1.90 -5.78 -6.14
CA VAL A 129 -1.03 -6.20 -5.03
C VAL A 129 -1.44 -5.51 -3.73
N PHE A 130 -1.63 -4.19 -3.75
CA PHE A 130 -2.05 -3.44 -2.55
C PHE A 130 -3.45 -3.86 -2.07
N LYS A 131 -4.40 -4.11 -2.98
CA LYS A 131 -5.72 -4.61 -2.62
C LYS A 131 -5.63 -5.97 -1.91
N ASN A 132 -4.89 -6.91 -2.47
CA ASN A 132 -4.74 -8.25 -1.89
C ASN A 132 -4.04 -8.19 -0.52
N LEU A 133 -2.96 -7.40 -0.41
CA LEU A 133 -2.25 -7.20 0.86
C LEU A 133 -3.16 -6.58 1.93
N ALA A 134 -3.94 -5.57 1.57
CA ALA A 134 -4.88 -4.93 2.48
C ALA A 134 -5.99 -5.89 2.95
N VAL A 135 -6.52 -6.73 2.06
CA VAL A 135 -7.54 -7.74 2.40
C VAL A 135 -6.97 -8.78 3.38
N GLU A 136 -5.80 -9.34 3.09
CA GLU A 136 -5.19 -10.35 3.98
C GLU A 136 -4.78 -9.74 5.31
N TRP A 137 -4.24 -8.52 5.32
CA TRP A 137 -3.90 -7.81 6.56
C TRP A 137 -5.15 -7.49 7.40
N MET A 138 -6.22 -7.02 6.76
CA MET A 138 -7.50 -6.78 7.45
C MET A 138 -8.09 -8.08 8.00
N ARG A 139 -8.02 -9.18 7.24
CA ARG A 139 -8.45 -10.51 7.71
C ARG A 139 -7.64 -10.96 8.92
N PHE A 140 -6.33 -10.76 8.89
CA PHE A 140 -5.44 -11.05 10.02
C PHE A 140 -5.83 -10.24 11.26
N LEU A 141 -6.00 -8.92 11.14
CA LEU A 141 -6.43 -8.08 12.28
C LEU A 141 -7.83 -8.44 12.78
N CYS A 142 -8.76 -8.78 11.89
CA CYS A 142 -10.10 -9.24 12.27
C CYS A 142 -10.05 -10.57 13.03
N GLN A 143 -9.17 -11.50 12.66
CA GLN A 143 -8.95 -12.75 13.41
C GLN A 143 -8.44 -12.46 14.83
N GLN A 144 -7.43 -11.61 14.96
CA GLN A 144 -6.87 -11.25 16.29
C GLN A 144 -7.91 -10.56 17.18
N LEU A 145 -8.81 -9.77 16.59
CA LEU A 145 -9.85 -9.04 17.31
C LEU A 145 -11.18 -9.80 17.41
N ARG A 146 -11.30 -10.98 16.80
CA ARG A 146 -12.51 -11.83 16.74
C ARG A 146 -13.71 -11.14 16.07
N LEU A 147 -13.42 -10.35 15.03
CA LEU A 147 -14.38 -9.57 14.24
C LEU A 147 -14.63 -10.18 12.86
N THR A 148 -14.06 -11.35 12.53
CA THR A 148 -14.17 -11.92 11.18
C THR A 148 -15.62 -12.18 10.80
N SER A 149 -16.43 -12.72 11.72
CA SER A 149 -17.84 -12.98 11.47
C SER A 149 -18.61 -11.70 11.13
N PHE A 150 -18.30 -10.59 11.81
CA PHE A 150 -18.94 -9.31 11.54
C PHE A 150 -18.49 -8.67 10.24
N MET A 151 -17.17 -8.61 9.99
CA MET A 151 -16.63 -7.92 8.83
C MET A 151 -16.79 -8.71 7.52
N PHE A 152 -16.74 -10.04 7.56
CA PHE A 152 -16.75 -10.89 6.36
C PHE A 152 -17.94 -11.85 6.27
N GLY A 153 -18.79 -11.94 7.30
CA GLY A 153 -19.93 -12.87 7.34
C GLY A 153 -19.57 -14.35 7.49
N GLN A 154 -18.29 -14.67 7.70
CA GLN A 154 -17.81 -16.04 7.85
C GLN A 154 -17.86 -16.45 9.33
N ARG A 155 -18.67 -17.44 9.66
CA ARG A 155 -18.77 -17.95 11.04
C ARG A 155 -17.58 -18.86 11.34
N ARG A 156 -16.71 -18.45 12.26
CA ARG A 156 -15.57 -19.24 12.74
C ARG A 156 -15.77 -19.62 14.20
N PRO A 157 -16.03 -20.91 14.50
CA PRO A 157 -16.27 -21.36 15.88
C PRO A 157 -15.12 -21.03 16.84
N SER A 158 -13.89 -21.00 16.35
CA SER A 158 -12.70 -20.65 17.14
C SER A 158 -12.69 -19.19 17.63
N GLU A 159 -13.43 -18.29 16.97
CA GLU A 159 -13.54 -16.88 17.34
C GLU A 159 -14.74 -16.61 18.28
N GLU A 160 -15.61 -17.59 18.54
CA GLU A 160 -16.81 -17.46 19.39
C GLU A 160 -16.52 -17.69 20.88
N GLY A 161 -15.25 -17.78 21.28
CA GLY A 161 -14.84 -18.04 22.65
C GLY A 161 -13.41 -17.61 22.97
N VAL A 162 -13.03 -17.78 24.24
CA VAL A 162 -11.66 -17.61 24.74
C VAL A 162 -11.16 -18.94 25.29
N TRP A 163 -9.89 -19.24 24.99
CA TRP A 163 -9.18 -20.37 25.57
C TRP A 163 -8.65 -20.00 26.96
N HIS A 164 -9.09 -20.75 27.96
CA HIS A 164 -8.54 -20.69 29.31
C HIS A 164 -7.56 -21.84 29.52
N TYR A 165 -6.28 -21.50 29.73
CA TYR A 165 -5.21 -22.47 29.97
C TYR A 165 -4.99 -22.63 31.48
N LYS A 166 -5.04 -23.85 32.00
CA LYS A 166 -4.72 -24.14 33.41
C LYS A 166 -3.21 -24.17 33.67
N SER A 167 -2.37 -24.37 32.63
CA SER A 167 -0.91 -24.45 32.75
C SER A 167 -0.19 -23.46 31.83
N PHE A 168 0.96 -22.94 32.29
CA PHE A 168 1.80 -22.02 31.51
C PHE A 168 2.43 -22.69 30.28
N SER A 169 2.78 -23.98 30.38
CA SER A 169 3.35 -24.74 29.26
C SER A 169 2.36 -24.87 28.08
N THR A 170 1.06 -24.97 28.37
CA THR A 170 -0.01 -25.05 27.35
C THR A 170 -0.33 -23.71 26.69
N TRP A 171 0.14 -22.59 27.26
CA TRP A 171 -0.02 -21.26 26.65
C TRP A 171 0.94 -21.06 25.45
N PHE A 172 2.14 -21.65 25.49
CA PHE A 172 3.09 -21.58 24.37
C PHE A 172 2.71 -22.48 23.19
N HIS A 173 1.91 -23.52 23.43
CA HIS A 173 1.43 -24.46 22.43
C HIS A 173 -0.10 -24.49 22.42
N PRO A 174 -0.76 -23.42 21.95
CA PRO A 174 -2.21 -23.40 21.87
C PRO A 174 -2.69 -24.49 20.89
N PRO A 175 -3.78 -25.22 21.20
CA PRO A 175 -4.35 -26.20 20.29
C PRO A 175 -4.83 -25.47 19.02
N ARG A 176 -4.05 -25.58 17.94
CA ARG A 176 -4.46 -25.16 16.61
C ARG A 176 -5.32 -26.28 16.01
N ASP A 177 -6.42 -25.90 15.36
CA ASP A 177 -7.28 -26.76 14.54
C ASP A 177 -8.23 -27.75 15.24
N LEU A 178 -8.38 -27.68 16.57
CA LEU A 178 -9.48 -28.43 17.22
C LEU A 178 -10.80 -27.68 17.12
N ASN A 179 -11.86 -28.39 16.71
CA ASN A 179 -13.23 -27.91 16.81
C ASN A 179 -13.55 -27.62 18.30
N PRO A 180 -13.85 -26.37 18.68
CA PRO A 180 -14.13 -25.98 20.07
C PRO A 180 -15.45 -26.57 20.63
N MET A 181 -16.10 -27.46 19.87
CA MET A 181 -17.26 -28.24 20.26
C MET A 181 -16.89 -29.47 21.11
N VAL A 182 -15.63 -29.89 21.05
CA VAL A 182 -15.11 -31.01 21.84
C VAL A 182 -14.55 -30.42 23.13
N GLY A 183 -14.92 -30.98 24.28
CA GLY A 183 -14.69 -30.42 25.62
C GLY A 183 -13.23 -30.26 26.05
N GLU A 184 -12.97 -30.40 27.35
CA GLU A 184 -11.65 -30.15 27.96
C GLU A 184 -10.53 -30.93 27.22
N TYR A 185 -9.55 -30.22 26.68
CA TYR A 185 -8.43 -30.79 25.94
C TYR A 185 -7.12 -30.37 26.61
N HIS A 186 -6.34 -31.33 27.11
CA HIS A 186 -5.00 -31.12 27.67
C HIS A 186 -4.88 -29.87 28.56
N ASN A 187 -5.67 -29.78 29.65
CA ASN A 187 -5.66 -28.65 30.60
C ASN A 187 -6.04 -27.27 30.00
N ALA A 188 -6.67 -27.24 28.83
CA ALA A 188 -7.30 -26.05 28.26
C ALA A 188 -8.81 -26.30 28.03
N PHE A 189 -9.64 -25.31 28.36
CA PHE A 189 -11.08 -25.34 28.08
C PHE A 189 -11.50 -24.09 27.33
N PHE A 190 -12.42 -24.27 26.39
CA PHE A 190 -12.95 -23.19 25.55
C PHE A 190 -14.28 -22.69 26.13
N VAL A 191 -14.30 -21.42 26.53
CA VAL A 191 -15.52 -20.77 27.03
C VAL A 191 -16.05 -19.88 25.93
N ARG A 192 -17.29 -20.14 25.49
CA ARG A 192 -17.98 -19.24 24.56
C ARG A 192 -18.30 -17.93 25.25
N ASP A 193 -17.93 -16.84 24.62
CA ASP A 193 -18.22 -15.47 25.04
C ASP A 193 -18.73 -14.68 23.84
N GLY A 194 -19.41 -13.56 24.09
CA GLY A 194 -20.03 -12.74 23.04
C GLY A 194 -21.48 -13.13 22.73
N GLN A 195 -22.01 -12.61 21.63
CA GLN A 195 -23.43 -12.70 21.31
C GLN A 195 -23.66 -12.77 19.80
N LEU A 196 -24.65 -13.55 19.37
CA LEU A 196 -25.14 -13.51 17.99
C LEU A 196 -26.11 -12.35 17.83
N VAL A 197 -26.00 -11.63 16.73
CA VAL A 197 -26.90 -10.53 16.39
C VAL A 197 -27.43 -10.68 14.97
N LEU A 198 -28.63 -10.14 14.75
CA LEU A 198 -29.12 -9.81 13.42
C LEU A 198 -28.49 -8.49 13.01
N ALA A 199 -27.79 -8.52 11.89
CA ALA A 199 -27.17 -7.36 11.26
C ALA A 199 -27.68 -7.21 9.82
N PRO A 200 -27.69 -5.98 9.27
CA PRO A 200 -28.07 -5.75 7.88
C PRO A 200 -27.23 -6.56 6.89
N LYS A 201 -27.84 -6.96 5.78
CA LYS A 201 -27.20 -7.69 4.68
C LYS A 201 -26.80 -6.82 3.50
N HIS A 202 -27.43 -5.67 3.39
CA HIS A 202 -27.15 -4.68 2.36
C HIS A 202 -26.99 -3.32 3.03
N ASP A 203 -26.26 -2.41 2.40
CA ASP A 203 -26.07 -1.05 2.95
C ASP A 203 -27.30 -0.18 2.72
N ALA A 204 -28.07 -0.45 1.66
CA ALA A 204 -29.32 0.24 1.30
C ALA A 204 -30.54 -0.39 2.00
N VAL A 205 -30.52 -0.41 3.33
CA VAL A 205 -31.66 -0.86 4.15
C VAL A 205 -32.36 0.32 4.82
N PRO A 206 -33.66 0.21 5.15
CA PRO A 206 -34.34 1.17 6.00
C PRO A 206 -33.55 1.41 7.29
N PHE A 207 -33.23 2.66 7.57
CA PHE A 207 -32.46 3.07 8.75
C PHE A 207 -33.34 3.88 9.69
N ASP A 208 -33.51 3.38 10.91
CA ASP A 208 -34.16 4.10 12.01
C ASP A 208 -33.10 4.53 13.03
N SER A 209 -32.94 5.84 13.24
CA SER A 209 -31.94 6.38 14.16
C SER A 209 -32.26 6.14 15.63
N THR A 210 -33.49 5.79 15.97
CA THR A 210 -33.94 5.61 17.36
C THR A 210 -33.70 4.20 17.89
N ARG A 211 -33.50 3.23 17.00
CA ARG A 211 -33.41 1.79 17.33
C ARG A 211 -32.03 1.24 17.00
N ARG A 212 -31.61 0.19 17.72
CA ARG A 212 -30.35 -0.50 17.41
C ARG A 212 -30.51 -1.36 16.15
N MET A 213 -29.58 -1.19 15.21
CA MET A 213 -29.51 -2.00 13.98
C MET A 213 -28.85 -3.38 14.19
N LEU A 214 -28.23 -3.58 15.36
CA LEU A 214 -27.62 -4.86 15.76
C LEU A 214 -28.50 -5.46 16.86
N VAL A 215 -29.39 -6.36 16.46
CA VAL A 215 -30.42 -6.92 17.35
C VAL A 215 -29.94 -8.26 17.90
N PRO A 216 -29.84 -8.44 19.23
CA PRO A 216 -29.36 -9.69 19.82
C PRO A 216 -30.30 -10.87 19.58
N VAL A 217 -29.69 -12.04 19.34
CA VAL A 217 -30.38 -13.29 19.01
C VAL A 217 -29.87 -14.44 19.87
N HIS A 218 -30.77 -15.36 20.23
CA HIS A 218 -30.43 -16.59 20.94
C HIS A 218 -29.57 -17.54 20.08
N PRO A 219 -28.55 -18.18 20.67
CA PRO A 219 -27.59 -19.00 19.92
C PRO A 219 -28.18 -20.29 19.32
N GLU A 220 -29.24 -20.83 19.90
CA GLU A 220 -29.84 -22.12 19.50
C GLU A 220 -31.16 -21.93 18.75
N THR A 221 -32.07 -21.11 19.28
CA THR A 221 -33.39 -20.87 18.67
C THR A 221 -33.35 -19.85 17.54
N LEU A 222 -32.26 -19.07 17.43
CA LEU A 222 -32.10 -17.98 16.47
C LEU A 222 -33.22 -16.92 16.52
N GLN A 223 -33.94 -16.85 17.65
CA GLN A 223 -34.96 -15.85 17.91
C GLN A 223 -34.39 -14.61 18.60
N ILE A 224 -35.03 -13.47 18.37
CA ILE A 224 -34.68 -12.20 19.00
C ILE A 224 -34.79 -12.33 20.52
N LEU A 225 -33.73 -11.93 21.23
CA LEU A 225 -33.63 -12.06 22.69
C LEU A 225 -34.57 -11.09 23.43
N ASP A 226 -34.76 -9.89 22.88
CA ASP A 226 -35.52 -8.82 23.53
C ASP A 226 -37.01 -8.88 23.14
N PRO A 227 -37.93 -9.08 24.10
CA PRO A 227 -39.36 -9.20 23.81
C PRO A 227 -39.96 -7.97 23.14
N ASN A 228 -39.42 -6.77 23.42
CA ASN A 228 -39.90 -5.54 22.80
C ASN A 228 -39.48 -5.45 21.34
N GLU A 229 -38.27 -5.89 21.01
CA GLU A 229 -37.77 -5.92 19.63
C GLU A 229 -38.40 -7.04 18.81
N GLN A 230 -38.74 -8.16 19.47
CA GLN A 230 -39.49 -9.25 18.83
C GLN A 230 -40.86 -8.79 18.34
N ARG A 231 -41.55 -7.92 19.09
CA ARG A 231 -42.85 -7.33 18.67
C ARG A 231 -42.73 -6.31 17.55
N LEU A 232 -41.65 -5.53 17.56
CA LEU A 232 -41.42 -4.43 16.63
C LEU A 232 -40.69 -4.84 15.35
N GLY A 233 -40.26 -6.11 15.25
CA GLY A 233 -39.43 -6.60 14.14
C GLY A 233 -38.05 -5.94 14.08
N HIS A 234 -37.22 -6.37 13.13
CA HIS A 234 -35.91 -5.75 12.93
C HIS A 234 -36.06 -4.39 12.21
N PRO A 235 -35.34 -3.31 12.60
CA PRO A 235 -35.51 -1.99 11.94
C PRO A 235 -35.27 -2.00 10.42
N ALA A 236 -34.34 -2.82 9.95
CA ALA A 236 -34.07 -3.02 8.51
C ALA A 236 -35.10 -3.89 7.76
N ALA A 237 -36.01 -4.55 8.48
CA ALA A 237 -36.99 -5.49 7.94
C ALA A 237 -38.29 -5.45 8.79
N PRO A 238 -39.21 -4.51 8.47
CA PRO A 238 -40.46 -4.38 9.23
C PRO A 238 -41.44 -5.53 9.01
N SER A 239 -41.26 -6.36 7.97
CA SER A 239 -42.02 -7.58 7.72
C SER A 239 -41.14 -8.83 7.75
N ASP A 240 -41.71 -9.96 8.13
CA ASP A 240 -41.00 -11.24 8.27
C ASP A 240 -40.41 -11.73 6.93
N ASP A 241 -41.10 -11.50 5.81
CA ASP A 241 -40.60 -11.84 4.46
C ASP A 241 -39.30 -11.09 4.12
N LEU A 242 -39.17 -9.86 4.62
CA LEU A 242 -37.98 -9.03 4.42
C LEU A 242 -36.85 -9.36 5.40
N LEU A 243 -37.13 -10.10 6.48
CA LEU A 243 -36.12 -10.40 7.51
C LEU A 243 -34.97 -11.22 6.94
N ILE A 244 -35.27 -12.30 6.22
CA ILE A 244 -34.27 -13.19 5.62
C ILE A 244 -33.53 -12.48 4.46
N THR A 245 -34.23 -11.57 3.77
CA THR A 245 -33.69 -10.83 2.62
C THR A 245 -32.74 -9.73 3.06
N ASN A 246 -33.10 -8.95 4.10
CA ASN A 246 -32.39 -7.75 4.50
C ASN A 246 -31.44 -7.95 5.68
N THR A 247 -31.54 -9.06 6.42
CA THR A 247 -30.73 -9.31 7.60
C THR A 247 -29.92 -10.61 7.50
N CYS A 248 -28.95 -10.76 8.39
CA CYS A 248 -28.14 -11.95 8.54
C CYS A 248 -27.78 -12.13 10.00
N ILE A 249 -27.40 -13.35 10.38
CA ILE A 249 -26.92 -13.63 11.74
C ILE A 249 -25.39 -13.57 11.73
N VAL A 250 -24.85 -12.78 12.65
CA VAL A 250 -23.43 -12.47 12.77
C VAL A 250 -23.02 -12.53 14.23
N TYR A 251 -21.81 -13.01 14.49
CA TYR A 251 -21.23 -13.02 15.82
C TYR A 251 -20.56 -11.69 16.17
N ILE A 252 -20.79 -11.22 17.40
CA ILE A 252 -20.16 -10.03 17.97
C ILE A 252 -19.44 -10.37 19.29
N PRO A 253 -18.14 -10.03 19.42
CA PRO A 253 -17.38 -10.24 20.66
C PRO A 253 -17.73 -9.22 21.76
N PRO A 254 -17.40 -9.51 23.03
CA PRO A 254 -17.56 -8.54 24.11
C PRO A 254 -16.69 -7.30 23.85
N TRP A 255 -17.15 -6.13 24.31
CA TRP A 255 -16.50 -4.84 24.04
C TRP A 255 -16.34 -4.50 22.55
N PHE A 256 -17.31 -4.92 21.74
CA PHE A 256 -17.35 -4.76 20.28
C PHE A 256 -16.87 -3.38 19.79
N LYS A 257 -17.41 -2.28 20.34
CA LYS A 257 -17.06 -0.91 19.93
C LYS A 257 -15.57 -0.61 20.09
N GLN A 258 -14.97 -1.06 21.19
CA GLN A 258 -13.54 -0.85 21.46
C GLN A 258 -12.68 -1.69 20.51
N ARG A 259 -13.08 -2.93 20.24
CA ARG A 259 -12.38 -3.81 19.28
C ARG A 259 -12.44 -3.25 17.86
N VAL A 260 -13.58 -2.70 17.44
CA VAL A 260 -13.71 -2.03 16.14
C VAL A 260 -12.85 -0.77 16.10
N MET A 261 -12.81 0.04 17.16
CA MET A 261 -11.92 1.19 17.25
C MET A 261 -10.44 0.77 17.16
N LEU A 262 -10.06 -0.30 17.87
CA LEU A 262 -8.72 -0.85 17.81
C LEU A 262 -8.38 -1.36 16.42
N LEU A 263 -9.31 -2.03 15.72
CA LEU A 263 -9.13 -2.46 14.33
C LEU A 263 -8.82 -1.26 13.42
N LEU A 264 -9.60 -0.18 13.54
CA LEU A 264 -9.41 1.04 12.74
C LEU A 264 -8.07 1.71 13.04
N LEU A 265 -7.71 1.82 14.32
CA LEU A 265 -6.42 2.39 14.74
C LEU A 265 -5.24 1.53 14.28
N SER A 266 -5.33 0.20 14.40
CA SER A 266 -4.29 -0.74 13.94
C SER A 266 -4.15 -0.71 12.43
N MET A 267 -5.24 -0.68 11.67
CA MET A 267 -5.23 -0.53 10.21
C MET A 267 -4.56 0.79 9.80
N TRP A 268 -4.93 1.88 10.46
CA TRP A 268 -4.35 3.18 10.22
C TRP A 268 -2.83 3.21 10.52
N ALA A 269 -2.43 2.79 11.71
CA ALA A 269 -1.03 2.79 12.14
C ALA A 269 -0.15 1.88 11.27
N SER A 270 -0.61 0.67 10.94
CA SER A 270 0.10 -0.26 10.07
C SER A 270 0.22 0.26 8.63
N SER A 271 -0.84 0.85 8.07
CA SER A 271 -0.80 1.44 6.73
C SER A 271 0.16 2.64 6.67
N SER A 272 0.11 3.51 7.68
CA SER A 272 1.04 4.63 7.81
C SER A 272 2.49 4.17 7.94
N LEU A 273 2.76 3.17 8.79
CA LEU A 273 4.10 2.60 8.94
C LEU A 273 4.59 1.97 7.64
N PHE A 274 3.74 1.21 6.96
CA PHE A 274 4.06 0.57 5.69
C PHE A 274 4.41 1.59 4.60
N ILE A 275 3.61 2.65 4.45
CA ILE A 275 3.90 3.75 3.51
C ILE A 275 5.22 4.43 3.89
N CYS A 276 5.45 4.70 5.18
CA CYS A 276 6.71 5.30 5.63
C CYS A 276 7.91 4.40 5.32
N MET A 277 7.81 3.09 5.56
CA MET A 277 8.89 2.17 5.21
C MET A 277 9.14 2.15 3.70
N LEU A 278 8.08 2.17 2.89
CA LEU A 278 8.19 2.16 1.43
C LEU A 278 8.81 3.45 0.87
N THR A 279 8.68 4.59 1.55
CA THR A 279 9.22 5.87 1.08
C THR A 279 10.55 6.25 1.74
N VAL A 280 10.60 6.22 3.08
CA VAL A 280 11.74 6.70 3.87
C VAL A 280 12.92 5.77 3.75
N LEU A 281 12.71 4.45 3.87
CA LEU A 281 13.82 3.51 3.92
C LEU A 281 14.64 3.52 2.62
N PRO A 282 14.03 3.53 1.42
CA PRO A 282 14.76 3.76 0.18
C PRO A 282 15.51 5.09 0.14
N ILE A 283 14.89 6.21 0.54
CA ILE A 283 15.57 7.51 0.53
C ILE A 283 16.79 7.49 1.45
N ALA A 284 16.66 6.95 2.66
CA ALA A 284 17.75 6.86 3.62
C ALA A 284 18.91 6.00 3.08
N LEU A 285 18.61 4.83 2.50
CA LEU A 285 19.61 3.96 1.88
C LEU A 285 20.29 4.66 0.70
N GLY A 286 19.54 5.31 -0.18
CA GLY A 286 20.10 6.06 -1.31
C GLY A 286 21.01 7.21 -0.89
N ARG A 287 20.60 8.00 0.12
CA ARG A 287 21.44 9.07 0.68
C ARG A 287 22.75 8.51 1.24
N ILE A 288 22.73 7.37 1.92
CA ILE A 288 23.94 6.71 2.43
C ILE A 288 24.88 6.33 1.28
N VAL A 289 24.35 5.79 0.19
CA VAL A 289 25.16 5.43 -1.00
C VAL A 289 25.79 6.68 -1.62
N TYR A 290 25.01 7.73 -1.86
CA TYR A 290 25.54 8.95 -2.46
C TYR A 290 26.58 9.67 -1.58
N GLN A 291 26.35 9.72 -0.26
CA GLN A 291 27.25 10.42 0.66
C GLN A 291 28.51 9.62 1.00
N LYS A 292 28.38 8.31 1.26
CA LYS A 292 29.51 7.49 1.74
C LYS A 292 30.24 6.72 0.65
N TRP A 293 29.54 6.27 -0.39
CA TRP A 293 30.15 5.41 -1.42
C TRP A 293 30.57 6.18 -2.65
N LEU A 294 29.78 7.18 -3.05
CA LEU A 294 30.03 8.00 -4.24
C LEU A 294 30.71 9.33 -3.92
N GLU A 295 30.87 9.68 -2.63
CA GLU A 295 31.45 10.94 -2.14
C GLU A 295 30.96 12.16 -2.92
N ALA A 296 29.65 12.18 -3.23
CA ALA A 296 29.08 13.20 -4.11
C ALA A 296 29.22 14.60 -3.50
N PRO A 297 29.75 15.59 -4.24
CA PRO A 297 29.89 16.94 -3.72
C PRO A 297 28.52 17.63 -3.65
N GLY A 298 27.93 17.64 -2.46
CA GLY A 298 26.69 18.38 -2.16
C GLY A 298 25.47 17.51 -1.86
N GLU A 299 24.33 18.16 -1.66
CA GLU A 299 23.06 17.48 -1.39
C GLU A 299 22.43 16.94 -2.68
N VAL A 300 22.30 15.62 -2.77
CA VAL A 300 21.64 14.93 -3.89
C VAL A 300 20.12 15.11 -3.79
N HIS A 301 19.46 15.29 -4.92
CA HIS A 301 18.00 15.31 -4.97
C HIS A 301 17.41 13.95 -4.53
N ASP A 302 16.39 14.01 -3.68
CA ASP A 302 15.84 12.82 -3.03
C ASP A 302 15.19 11.83 -3.99
N LEU A 303 14.78 12.28 -5.18
CA LEU A 303 14.28 11.38 -6.20
C LEU A 303 15.38 10.39 -6.64
N TYR A 304 16.59 10.87 -6.92
CA TYR A 304 17.72 10.00 -7.25
C TYR A 304 18.07 9.06 -6.09
N ALA A 305 18.07 9.57 -4.86
CA ALA A 305 18.27 8.76 -3.66
C ALA A 305 17.18 7.67 -3.55
N TYR A 306 15.92 8.00 -3.80
CA TYR A 306 14.82 7.04 -3.79
C TYR A 306 15.00 5.94 -4.85
N PHE A 307 15.37 6.28 -6.09
CA PHE A 307 15.56 5.27 -7.15
C PHE A 307 16.75 4.34 -6.87
N VAL A 308 17.89 4.87 -6.44
CA VAL A 308 19.05 4.03 -6.08
C VAL A 308 18.73 3.19 -4.84
N GLY A 309 18.11 3.78 -3.82
CA GLY A 309 17.77 3.04 -2.61
C GLY A 309 16.68 1.99 -2.82
N SER A 310 15.67 2.26 -3.65
CA SER A 310 14.58 1.30 -3.94
C SER A 310 15.07 0.14 -4.79
N THR A 311 15.95 0.38 -5.77
CA THR A 311 16.58 -0.68 -6.56
C THR A 311 17.46 -1.58 -5.69
N LEU A 312 18.28 -1.01 -4.81
CA LEU A 312 19.06 -1.77 -3.83
C LEU A 312 18.19 -2.54 -2.84
N MET A 313 17.10 -1.94 -2.35
CA MET A 313 16.17 -2.58 -1.45
C MET A 313 15.45 -3.76 -2.12
N LEU A 314 14.97 -3.60 -3.36
CA LEU A 314 14.36 -4.68 -4.13
C LEU A 314 15.35 -5.81 -4.40
N PHE A 315 16.57 -5.49 -4.81
CA PHE A 315 17.63 -6.47 -5.01
C PHE A 315 17.95 -7.22 -3.70
N GLY A 316 18.05 -6.51 -2.58
CA GLY A 316 18.22 -7.09 -1.25
C GLY A 316 17.07 -8.02 -0.84
N ILE A 317 15.82 -7.62 -1.08
CA ILE A 317 14.63 -8.45 -0.80
C ILE A 317 14.66 -9.74 -1.65
N VAL A 318 14.99 -9.64 -2.94
CA VAL A 318 15.08 -10.82 -3.82
C VAL A 318 16.20 -11.76 -3.36
N LEU A 319 17.37 -11.22 -3.00
CA LEU A 319 18.47 -12.02 -2.46
C LEU A 319 18.10 -12.67 -1.13
N LEU A 320 17.44 -11.95 -0.23
CA LEU A 320 16.96 -12.49 1.04
C LEU A 320 15.96 -13.62 0.83
N TYR A 321 14.95 -13.42 -0.02
CA TYR A 321 13.97 -14.46 -0.37
C TYR A 321 14.67 -15.71 -0.91
N LYS A 322 15.61 -15.55 -1.85
CA LYS A 322 16.40 -16.66 -2.40
C LYS A 322 17.32 -17.31 -1.38
N SER A 323 17.88 -16.54 -0.45
CA SER A 323 18.71 -17.09 0.63
C SER A 323 17.91 -17.93 1.61
N VAL A 324 16.68 -17.51 1.96
CA VAL A 324 15.78 -18.29 2.83
C VAL A 324 15.38 -19.60 2.15
N ASP A 325 15.00 -19.54 0.87
CA ASP A 325 14.66 -20.71 0.06
C ASP A 325 15.85 -21.70 -0.02
N ALA A 326 17.05 -21.17 -0.30
CA ALA A 326 18.27 -21.97 -0.31
C ALA A 326 18.58 -22.58 1.07
N VAL A 327 18.45 -21.82 2.16
CA VAL A 327 18.68 -22.35 3.52
C VAL A 327 17.67 -23.44 3.86
N MET A 328 16.39 -23.24 3.56
CA MET A 328 15.36 -24.24 3.81
C MET A 328 15.65 -25.55 3.04
N ASP A 329 16.01 -25.47 1.77
CA ASP A 329 16.37 -26.64 0.96
C ASP A 329 17.65 -27.32 1.46
N LEU A 330 18.67 -26.54 1.83
CA LEU A 330 19.93 -27.08 2.37
C LEU A 330 19.75 -27.76 3.73
N THR A 331 18.88 -27.23 4.60
CA THR A 331 18.59 -27.83 5.92
C THR A 331 17.82 -29.15 5.85
N GLN A 332 17.16 -29.44 4.73
CA GLN A 332 16.43 -30.70 4.51
C GLN A 332 17.35 -31.84 4.01
N GLN A 333 18.60 -31.56 3.64
CA GLN A 333 19.52 -32.55 3.10
C GLN A 333 20.11 -33.43 4.23
N ALA A 334 19.98 -34.75 4.08
CA ALA A 334 20.49 -35.72 5.06
C ALA A 334 21.98 -36.08 4.86
N THR A 335 22.57 -35.78 3.68
CA THR A 335 23.94 -36.16 3.35
C THR A 335 24.81 -34.94 3.02
N ILE A 336 26.06 -34.96 3.48
CA ILE A 336 27.03 -33.86 3.30
C ILE A 336 27.37 -33.65 1.81
N ALA A 337 27.43 -34.72 1.01
CA ALA A 337 27.69 -34.61 -0.43
C ALA A 337 26.56 -33.85 -1.15
N ALA A 338 25.29 -34.19 -0.86
CA ALA A 338 24.14 -33.50 -1.46
C ALA A 338 24.04 -32.04 -0.99
N PHE A 339 24.43 -31.75 0.26
CA PHE A 339 24.55 -30.38 0.76
C PHE A 339 25.55 -29.55 -0.05
N ILE A 340 26.75 -30.08 -0.30
CA ILE A 340 27.81 -29.37 -1.04
C ILE A 340 27.38 -29.10 -2.49
N ASP A 341 26.79 -30.09 -3.17
CA ASP A 341 26.32 -29.94 -4.55
C ASP A 341 25.21 -28.89 -4.66
N ARG A 342 24.23 -28.92 -3.75
CA ARG A 342 23.15 -27.92 -3.71
C ARG A 342 23.66 -26.53 -3.37
N PHE A 343 24.59 -26.43 -2.42
CA PHE A 343 25.20 -25.16 -2.07
C PHE A 343 25.92 -24.54 -3.28
N TYR A 344 26.72 -25.34 -4.00
CA TYR A 344 27.38 -24.88 -5.22
C TYR A 344 26.37 -24.45 -6.29
N TYR A 345 25.28 -25.19 -6.47
CA TYR A 345 24.19 -24.81 -7.37
C TYR A 345 23.59 -23.45 -7.00
N TYR A 346 23.23 -23.21 -5.73
CA TYR A 346 22.64 -21.94 -5.31
C TYR A 346 23.61 -20.76 -5.44
N VAL A 347 24.88 -20.95 -5.09
CA VAL A 347 25.91 -19.91 -5.23
C VAL A 347 26.14 -19.57 -6.70
N SER A 348 26.35 -20.58 -7.55
CA SER A 348 26.59 -20.37 -8.99
C SER A 348 25.36 -19.77 -9.69
N TYR A 349 24.15 -20.23 -9.35
CA TYR A 349 22.91 -19.66 -9.87
C TYR A 349 22.72 -18.21 -9.45
N THR A 350 22.99 -17.88 -8.18
CA THR A 350 22.92 -16.50 -7.69
C THR A 350 23.94 -15.62 -8.39
N LEU A 351 25.19 -16.08 -8.52
CA LEU A 351 26.24 -15.34 -9.21
C LEU A 351 25.90 -15.10 -10.69
N TYR A 352 25.34 -16.11 -11.37
CA TYR A 352 24.86 -15.98 -12.74
C TYR A 352 23.72 -14.95 -12.84
N LEU A 353 22.75 -14.99 -11.93
CA LEU A 353 21.64 -14.04 -11.92
C LEU A 353 22.14 -12.60 -11.72
N VAL A 354 23.03 -12.39 -10.75
CA VAL A 354 23.65 -11.07 -10.50
C VAL A 354 24.43 -10.60 -11.73
N GLY A 355 25.28 -11.46 -12.30
CA GLY A 355 26.04 -11.15 -13.51
C GLY A 355 25.15 -10.81 -14.70
N LYS A 356 24.09 -11.61 -14.95
CA LYS A 356 23.10 -11.36 -16.01
C LYS A 356 22.40 -10.01 -15.81
N THR A 357 22.03 -9.68 -14.57
CA THR A 357 21.33 -8.43 -14.25
C THR A 357 22.25 -7.23 -14.46
N ILE A 358 23.50 -7.30 -13.99
CA ILE A 358 24.52 -6.27 -14.22
C ILE A 358 24.76 -6.08 -15.72
N TYR A 359 24.92 -7.17 -16.47
CA TYR A 359 25.12 -7.13 -17.91
C TYR A 359 23.95 -6.46 -18.64
N LEU A 360 22.71 -6.83 -18.30
CA LEU A 360 21.51 -6.26 -18.91
C LEU A 360 21.38 -4.76 -18.59
N VAL A 361 21.58 -4.38 -17.33
CA VAL A 361 21.53 -2.97 -16.89
C VAL A 361 22.65 -2.15 -17.54
N ALA A 362 23.87 -2.66 -17.62
CA ALA A 362 24.98 -1.97 -18.28
C ALA A 362 24.72 -1.79 -19.78
N THR A 363 24.23 -2.83 -20.46
CA THR A 363 24.03 -2.80 -21.91
C THR A 363 22.84 -1.90 -22.27
N ILE A 364 21.65 -2.15 -21.69
CA ILE A 364 20.42 -1.42 -22.00
C ILE A 364 20.42 -0.02 -21.36
N GLY A 365 20.96 0.11 -20.15
CA GLY A 365 20.92 1.36 -19.40
C GLY A 365 22.06 2.32 -19.71
N VAL A 366 23.21 1.85 -20.22
CA VAL A 366 24.39 2.71 -20.46
C VAL A 366 24.84 2.65 -21.91
N VAL A 367 25.17 1.46 -22.43
CA VAL A 367 25.78 1.31 -23.77
C VAL A 367 24.83 1.75 -24.88
N PHE A 368 23.61 1.20 -24.93
CA PHE A 368 22.63 1.55 -25.96
C PHE A 368 22.26 3.04 -25.96
N PRO A 369 21.91 3.66 -24.83
CA PRO A 369 21.65 5.10 -24.77
C PRO A 369 22.84 5.95 -25.22
N LEU A 370 24.06 5.59 -24.84
CA LEU A 370 25.25 6.32 -25.29
C LEU A 370 25.46 6.20 -26.79
N MET A 371 25.26 5.01 -27.38
CA MET A 371 25.38 4.81 -28.82
C MET A 371 24.34 5.64 -29.59
N VAL A 372 23.06 5.57 -29.20
CA VAL A 372 21.99 6.36 -29.83
C VAL A 372 22.23 7.85 -29.62
N GLY A 373 22.61 8.24 -28.41
CA GLY A 373 22.94 9.62 -28.06
C GLY A 373 24.09 10.19 -28.87
N LEU A 374 25.15 9.39 -29.09
CA LEU A 374 26.27 9.76 -29.96
C LEU A 374 25.81 9.96 -31.41
N MET A 375 24.91 9.10 -31.93
CA MET A 375 24.36 9.32 -33.27
C MET A 375 23.55 10.62 -33.35
N VAL A 376 22.69 10.89 -32.36
CA VAL A 376 21.94 12.15 -32.31
C VAL A 376 22.88 13.35 -32.22
N GLU A 377 23.94 13.26 -31.42
CA GLU A 377 24.91 14.34 -31.28
C GLU A 377 25.61 14.66 -32.60
N LEU A 378 26.14 13.63 -33.27
CA LEU A 378 26.92 13.80 -34.50
C LEU A 378 26.06 14.23 -35.70
N TYR A 379 24.85 13.68 -35.83
CA TYR A 379 24.02 13.89 -37.02
C TYR A 379 22.94 14.96 -36.87
N VAL A 380 22.51 15.29 -35.65
CA VAL A 380 21.39 16.23 -35.42
C VAL A 380 21.83 17.45 -34.62
N VAL A 381 22.62 17.31 -33.57
CA VAL A 381 22.99 18.46 -32.75
C VAL A 381 24.14 19.24 -33.39
N MET A 382 25.23 18.55 -33.71
CA MET A 382 26.45 19.16 -34.21
C MET A 382 26.29 19.92 -35.53
N PRO A 383 25.52 19.44 -36.53
CA PRO A 383 25.36 20.18 -37.78
C PRO A 383 24.55 21.48 -37.64
N PHE A 384 23.69 21.56 -36.62
CA PHE A 384 22.75 22.68 -36.44
C PHE A 384 23.22 23.70 -35.39
N GLN A 385 24.33 23.43 -34.71
CA GLN A 385 24.84 24.29 -33.65
C GLN A 385 25.98 25.18 -34.17
N GLU A 386 25.85 26.49 -34.02
CA GLU A 386 26.90 27.44 -34.38
C GLU A 386 27.97 27.48 -33.27
N TYR A 387 29.14 26.88 -33.55
CA TYR A 387 30.24 26.77 -32.58
C TYR A 387 31.14 28.03 -32.50
N GLY A 388 31.01 28.96 -33.44
CA GLY A 388 31.84 30.16 -33.50
C GLY A 388 33.34 29.84 -33.47
N LEU A 389 34.05 30.34 -32.46
CA LEU A 389 35.50 30.10 -32.23
C LEU A 389 35.79 28.97 -31.21
N LYS A 390 34.77 28.36 -30.61
CA LYS A 390 34.95 27.31 -29.59
C LYS A 390 34.95 25.93 -30.23
N ALA A 391 35.84 25.06 -29.77
CA ALA A 391 35.80 23.65 -30.16
C ALA A 391 34.51 22.99 -29.63
N PRO A 392 33.86 22.12 -30.42
CA PRO A 392 32.70 21.38 -29.95
C PRO A 392 33.10 20.46 -28.78
N THR A 393 32.45 20.63 -27.63
CA THR A 393 32.66 19.79 -26.45
C THR A 393 31.54 18.77 -26.34
N ILE A 394 31.92 17.49 -26.26
CA ILE A 394 30.97 16.38 -26.16
C ILE A 394 30.77 16.04 -24.68
N GLU A 395 29.61 16.36 -24.13
CA GLU A 395 29.23 16.00 -22.76
C GLU A 395 28.58 14.61 -22.71
N ILE A 396 29.23 13.65 -22.02
CA ILE A 396 28.79 12.24 -21.95
C ILE A 396 27.37 12.11 -21.38
N MET A 397 27.08 12.82 -20.28
CA MET A 397 25.75 12.77 -19.66
C MET A 397 24.66 13.35 -20.55
N ALA A 398 25.00 14.37 -21.35
CA ALA A 398 24.10 14.99 -22.30
C ALA A 398 23.77 14.05 -23.46
N MET A 399 24.77 13.35 -23.99
CA MET A 399 24.56 12.29 -24.98
C MET A 399 23.67 11.17 -24.43
N TRP A 400 23.99 10.65 -23.24
CA TRP A 400 23.20 9.58 -22.61
C TRP A 400 21.73 9.96 -22.46
N THR A 401 21.46 11.18 -21.95
CA THR A 401 20.11 11.71 -21.77
C THR A 401 19.35 11.82 -23.10
N ARG A 402 19.99 12.40 -24.12
CA ARG A 402 19.40 12.50 -25.48
C ARG A 402 19.11 11.13 -26.08
N GLY A 403 20.01 10.17 -25.86
CA GLY A 403 19.83 8.78 -26.27
C GLY A 403 18.58 8.14 -25.65
N ILE A 404 18.41 8.24 -24.32
CA ILE A 404 17.22 7.73 -23.63
C ILE A 404 15.94 8.42 -24.13
N ALA A 405 15.98 9.75 -24.29
CA ALA A 405 14.83 10.49 -24.81
C ALA A 405 14.45 10.03 -26.23
N CYS A 406 15.43 9.79 -27.10
CA CYS A 406 15.22 9.27 -28.45
C CYS A 406 14.63 7.85 -28.42
N MET A 407 15.20 6.95 -27.61
CA MET A 407 14.68 5.58 -27.49
C MET A 407 13.24 5.55 -26.95
N SER A 408 12.92 6.36 -25.94
CA SER A 408 11.57 6.41 -25.36
C SER A 408 10.54 7.03 -26.31
N THR A 409 10.92 8.08 -27.05
CA THR A 409 10.04 8.66 -28.08
C THR A 409 9.82 7.70 -29.24
N LEU A 410 10.85 7.01 -29.74
CA LEU A 410 10.71 5.96 -30.74
C LEU A 410 9.78 4.84 -30.27
N HIS A 411 9.94 4.38 -29.03
CA HIS A 411 9.05 3.39 -28.43
C HIS A 411 7.59 3.87 -28.37
N GLY A 412 7.37 5.14 -27.99
CA GLY A 412 6.05 5.77 -27.97
C GLY A 412 5.42 5.87 -29.37
N ILE A 413 6.19 6.26 -30.38
CA ILE A 413 5.72 6.35 -31.78
C ILE A 413 5.29 4.98 -32.30
N VAL A 414 6.07 3.92 -32.02
CA VAL A 414 5.73 2.54 -32.40
C VAL A 414 4.40 2.10 -31.79
N HIS A 415 4.09 2.53 -30.56
CA HIS A 415 2.85 2.18 -29.87
C HIS A 415 1.64 3.04 -30.26
N LEU A 416 1.86 4.27 -30.72
CA LEU A 416 0.81 5.18 -31.18
C LEU A 416 0.43 4.95 -32.65
N GLY A 417 1.32 4.33 -33.44
CA GLY A 417 1.06 4.00 -34.84
C GLY A 417 -0.02 2.91 -35.04
N PRO A 418 -0.50 2.75 -36.28
CA PRO A 418 -1.42 1.66 -36.65
C PRO A 418 -0.81 0.29 -36.31
N GLU A 419 -1.65 -0.75 -36.15
CA GLU A 419 -1.19 -2.11 -35.83
C GLU A 419 -0.03 -2.52 -36.76
N ASN A 420 1.13 -2.74 -36.15
CA ASN A 420 2.38 -3.00 -36.83
C ASN A 420 2.98 -4.27 -36.22
N PRO A 421 3.50 -5.23 -37.00
CA PRO A 421 4.16 -6.44 -36.48
C PRO A 421 5.24 -6.16 -35.42
N TRP A 422 5.87 -4.98 -35.45
CA TRP A 422 6.86 -4.59 -34.44
C TRP A 422 6.28 -4.38 -33.04
N ARG A 423 4.97 -4.14 -32.91
CA ARG A 423 4.29 -3.89 -31.64
C ARG A 423 4.25 -5.13 -30.74
N ASP A 424 4.21 -6.33 -31.34
CA ASP A 424 4.21 -7.59 -30.61
C ASP A 424 5.57 -7.87 -29.96
N TYR A 425 6.66 -7.44 -30.59
CA TYR A 425 8.02 -7.61 -30.07
C TYR A 425 8.37 -6.61 -28.96
N THR A 426 7.74 -5.43 -28.93
CA THR A 426 7.98 -4.39 -27.94
C THR A 426 7.08 -4.48 -26.69
N ASN A 427 6.16 -5.44 -26.65
CA ASN A 427 5.20 -5.56 -25.54
C ASN A 427 5.69 -6.30 -24.29
N ILE A 428 6.92 -6.82 -24.33
CA ILE A 428 7.66 -7.42 -23.19
C ILE A 428 8.03 -6.31 -22.19
#